data_AF-A0A8T3MEP5-F1
#
_entry.id   AF-A0A8T3MEP5-F1
#
_cell.length_a   1.000
_cell.length_b   1.000
_cell.length_c   1.000
_cell.angle_alpha   90.00
_cell.angle_beta   90.00
_cell.angle_gamma   90.00
#
_symmetry.space_group_name_H-M   'P 1'
#
loop_
_entity.id
_entity.type
_entity.pdbx_description
1 polymer ?
#
loop_
_entity_poly.entity_id
_entity_poly.type
_entity_poly.pdbx_seq_one_letter_code
_entity_poly.pdbx_strand_id
1 'polypeptide(L)' 'MTTGRVEWIHIAPAEGAPVRSVERIRALGGIGLDGDRHGLPPAGNASPHRDNDLTLVEAEA' A
#
# COMPACT_ATOMS: atom_id res chain seq x y z
N MET A 1 -4.19 -17.76 14.89
CA MET A 1 -4.13 -16.48 14.17
C MET A 1 -3.56 -15.45 15.11
N THR A 2 -2.51 -14.74 14.70
CA THR A 2 -1.90 -13.67 15.49
C THR A 2 -2.59 -12.36 15.14
N THR A 3 -3.00 -11.60 16.14
CA THR A 3 -3.59 -10.27 15.96
C THR A 3 -2.53 -9.22 16.25
N GLY A 4 -2.41 -8.22 15.38
CA GLY A 4 -1.54 -7.06 15.57
C GLY A 4 -2.31 -5.75 15.53
N ARG A 5 -1.61 -4.63 15.73
CA ARG A 5 -2.13 -3.27 15.57
C ARG A 5 -1.33 -2.56 14.48
N VAL A 6 -2.02 -1.81 13.63
CA VAL A 6 -1.38 -0.90 12.67
C VAL A 6 -1.00 0.37 13.43
N GLU A 7 0.29 0.60 13.59
CA GLU A 7 0.83 1.83 14.21
C GLU A 7 0.98 2.95 13.18
N TRP A 8 1.40 2.62 11.96
CA TRP A 8 1.69 3.60 10.92
C TRP A 8 1.22 3.11 9.54
N ILE A 9 0.77 4.05 8.73
CA ILE A 9 0.44 3.83 7.33
C ILE A 9 1.36 4.71 6.48
N HIS A 10 2.02 4.08 5.51
CA HIS A 10 2.94 4.74 4.61
C HIS A 10 2.53 4.47 3.16
N ILE A 11 2.56 5.51 2.34
CA ILE A 11 2.31 5.40 0.90
C ILE A 11 3.36 6.14 0.09
N ALA A 12 3.61 5.67 -1.12
CA ALA A 12 4.34 6.37 -2.16
C ALA A 12 3.40 6.49 -3.37
N PRO A 13 3.03 7.69 -3.84
CA PRO A 13 2.05 7.83 -4.90
C PRO A 13 2.53 7.34 -6.28
N ALA A 14 3.83 7.16 -6.46
CA ALA A 14 4.43 6.63 -7.68
C ALA A 14 5.78 5.96 -7.37
N GLU A 15 6.32 5.22 -8.35
CA GLU A 15 7.69 4.70 -8.27
C GLU A 15 8.70 5.85 -8.17
N GLY A 16 9.67 5.73 -7.25
CA GLY A 16 10.66 6.78 -6.97
C GLY A 16 10.13 8.01 -6.22
N ALA A 17 8.81 8.13 -5.99
CA ALA A 17 8.25 9.23 -5.21
C ALA A 17 8.58 9.08 -3.71
N PRO A 18 8.72 10.19 -2.97
CA PRO A 18 8.91 10.14 -1.52
C PRO A 18 7.77 9.40 -0.81
N VAL A 19 8.15 8.57 0.16
CA VAL A 19 7.18 7.95 1.06
C VAL A 19 6.63 9.00 2.02
N ARG A 20 5.32 8.98 2.26
CA ARG A 20 4.64 9.84 3.23
C ARG A 20 3.78 9.02 4.18
N SER A 21 3.69 9.48 5.43
CA SER A 21 2.77 8.92 6.43
C SER A 21 1.38 9.53 6.29
N VAL A 22 0.34 8.72 6.52
CA VAL A 22 -1.06 9.16 6.54
C VAL A 22 -1.79 8.55 7.74
N GLU A 23 -2.78 9.26 8.27
CA GLU A 23 -3.58 8.75 9.41
C GLU A 23 -4.66 7.75 8.98
N ARG A 24 -5.17 7.88 7.76
CA ARG A 24 -6.26 7.06 7.23
C ARG A 24 -6.14 6.94 5.72
N ILE A 25 -6.49 5.75 5.22
CA ILE A 25 -6.54 5.46 3.80
C ILE A 25 -7.61 4.40 3.51
N ARG A 26 -8.04 4.32 2.26
CA ARG A 26 -8.95 3.28 1.79
C ARG A 26 -8.17 2.10 1.23
N ALA A 27 -8.43 0.91 1.77
CA ALA A 27 -7.97 -0.35 1.19
C ALA A 27 -8.99 -0.85 0.16
N LEU A 28 -8.49 -1.21 -1.03
CA LEU A 28 -9.24 -1.77 -2.15
C LEU A 28 -8.78 -3.21 -2.35
N GLY A 29 -9.66 -4.17 -2.05
CA GLY A 29 -9.30 -5.60 -2.12
C GLY A 29 -8.89 -6.02 -3.54
N GLY A 30 -7.74 -6.70 -3.67
CA GLY A 30 -7.16 -7.11 -4.95
C GLY A 30 -6.48 -5.98 -5.73
N ILE A 31 -6.31 -4.80 -5.11
CA ILE A 31 -5.74 -3.60 -5.75
C ILE A 31 -4.68 -2.94 -4.84
N GLY A 32 -4.89 -2.89 -3.53
CA GLY A 32 -4.01 -2.20 -2.59
C GLY A 32 -4.63 -0.93 -2.01
N LEU A 33 -3.80 0.08 -1.74
CA LEU A 33 -4.23 1.33 -1.11
C LEU A 33 -4.54 2.43 -2.14
N ASP A 34 -5.66 3.12 -1.95
CA ASP A 34 -6.07 4.23 -2.82
C ASP A 34 -5.05 5.39 -2.75
N GLY A 35 -4.37 5.64 -3.86
CA GLY A 35 -3.32 6.65 -3.98
C GLY A 35 -1.90 6.19 -3.60
N ASP A 36 -1.69 4.89 -3.37
CA ASP A 36 -0.35 4.28 -3.37
C ASP A 36 0.01 3.75 -4.76
N ARG A 37 1.31 3.64 -5.04
CA ARG A 37 1.87 3.18 -6.32
C ARG A 37 1.48 1.77 -6.70
N HIS A 38 1.15 0.93 -5.73
CA HIS A 38 0.63 -0.42 -5.99
C HIS A 38 -0.87 -0.41 -6.28
N GLY A 39 -1.58 0.63 -5.86
CA GLY A 39 -2.97 0.89 -6.22
C GLY A 39 -3.13 1.17 -7.72
N LEU A 40 -4.34 0.87 -8.23
CA LEU A 40 -4.79 0.99 -9.63
C LEU A 40 -3.92 1.91 -10.49
N PRO A 41 -3.07 1.35 -11.37
CA PRO A 41 -2.19 2.18 -12.18
C PRO A 41 -3.03 2.85 -13.29
N PRO A 42 -2.59 4.02 -13.82
CA PRO A 42 -3.34 4.75 -14.84
C PRO A 42 -3.68 3.87 -16.04
N ALA A 43 -4.85 4.10 -16.66
CA ALA A 43 -5.36 3.27 -17.74
C ALA A 43 -4.29 3.02 -18.83
N GLY A 44 -3.91 1.74 -19.03
CA GLY A 44 -3.02 1.30 -20.12
C GLY A 44 -1.71 0.61 -19.70
N ASN A 45 -1.37 0.54 -18.42
CA ASN A 45 -0.14 -0.10 -17.93
C ASN A 45 -0.38 -1.19 -16.86
N ALA A 46 -1.48 -1.94 -16.99
CA ALA A 46 -1.80 -3.03 -16.07
C ALA A 46 -0.71 -4.11 -16.14
N SER A 47 0.24 -4.04 -15.22
CA SER A 47 1.09 -5.19 -14.88
C SER A 47 0.19 -6.29 -14.33
N PRO A 48 0.52 -7.58 -14.55
CA PRO A 48 -0.22 -8.66 -13.92
C PRO A 48 -0.33 -8.41 -12.42
N HIS A 49 -1.52 -8.65 -11.87
CA HIS A 49 -1.76 -8.55 -10.43
C HIS A 49 -0.69 -9.34 -9.69
N ARG A 50 -0.03 -8.67 -8.75
CA ARG A 50 0.95 -9.26 -7.86
C ARG A 50 0.25 -9.38 -6.52
N ASP A 51 0.42 -10.51 -5.82
CA ASP A 51 -0.15 -10.74 -4.48
C ASP A 51 0.57 -9.90 -3.39
N ASN A 52 0.89 -8.63 -3.69
CA ASN A 52 1.63 -7.69 -2.87
C ASN A 52 0.88 -6.36 -2.67
N ASP A 53 -0.46 -6.41 -2.72
CA ASP A 53 -1.37 -5.28 -2.47
C ASP A 53 -1.03 -4.48 -1.20
N LEU A 54 -0.47 -5.16 -0.20
CA LEU A 54 0.00 -4.57 1.04
C LEU A 54 1.36 -5.16 1.41
N THR A 55 2.26 -4.30 1.89
CA THR A 55 3.46 -4.72 2.59
C THR A 55 3.29 -4.43 4.08
N LEU A 56 3.43 -5.46 4.91
CA LEU A 56 3.47 -5.33 6.36
C LEU A 56 4.92 -5.36 6.82
N VAL A 57 5.30 -4.40 7.65
CA VAL A 57 6.62 -4.30 8.27
C VAL A 57 6.42 -4.32 9.77
N GLU A 58 7.12 -5.22 10.46
CA GLU A 58 7.07 -5.28 11.93
C GLU A 58 7.79 -4.08 12.53
N ALA A 59 7.20 -3.50 13.57
CA ALA A 59 7.88 -2.53 14.41
C ALA A 59 8.61 -3.30 15.52
N GLU A 60 9.95 -3.27 15.49
CA GLU A 60 10.78 -3.85 16.55
C GLU A 60 10.83 -2.90 17.77
N ALA A 61 10.93 -3.48 18.96
CA ALA A 61 10.98 -2.77 20.25
C ALA A 61 12.41 -2.58 20.76
#